data_AF-A0A0F9U2Z8-F1
#
_entry.id   AF-A0A0F9U2Z8-F1
#
_cell.length_a   1.000
_cell.length_b   1.000
_cell.length_c   1.000
_cell.angle_alpha   90.00
_cell.angle_beta   90.00
_cell.angle_gamma   90.00
#
_symmetry.space_group_name_H-M   'P 1'
#
loop_
_entity.id
_entity.type
_entity.pdbx_description
1 polymer ?
#
loop_
_entity_poly.entity_id
_entity_poly.type
_entity_poly.pdbx_seq_one_letter_code
_entity_poly.pdbx_strand_id
1 'polypeptide(L)'
;MWYTSSMGLIEIEMTLEQAQSVAGPGDQYNHVKILSQVPKIKRQLNKIDKEKLKRELSEFGAWTDEQLDNHEENLIRILWEAGCSIVDKN
;
A
#
# COMPACT_ATOMS: atom_id res chain seq x y z
N MET A 1 -7.78 -7.08 -9.71
CA MET A 1 -6.62 -7.95 -9.44
C MET A 1 -6.32 -7.89 -7.96
N TRP A 2 -5.65 -8.92 -7.45
CA TRP A 2 -5.34 -9.05 -6.03
C TRP A 2 -3.84 -8.91 -5.80
N TYR A 3 -3.49 -8.03 -4.88
CA TYR A 3 -2.20 -8.02 -4.22
C TYR A 3 -2.35 -8.75 -2.88
N THR A 4 -1.35 -9.56 -2.55
CA THR A 4 -1.17 -10.21 -1.24
C THR A 4 0.23 -9.85 -0.76
N SER A 5 0.33 -9.34 0.47
CA SER A 5 1.61 -8.91 1.04
C SER A 5 2.59 -10.05 1.27
N SER A 6 3.86 -9.71 1.48
CA SER A 6 4.95 -10.68 1.60
C SER A 6 4.69 -11.71 2.72
N MET A 7 4.07 -11.26 3.82
CA MET A 7 3.70 -12.14 4.94
C MET A 7 2.28 -12.70 4.82
N GLY A 8 1.54 -12.38 3.75
CA GLY A 8 0.14 -12.80 3.57
C GLY A 8 -0.84 -12.17 4.56
N LEU A 9 -0.47 -11.06 5.21
CA LEU A 9 -1.28 -10.40 6.24
C LEU A 9 -2.26 -9.38 5.66
N ILE A 10 -1.96 -8.86 4.48
CA ILE A 10 -2.70 -7.77 3.85
C ILE A 10 -3.04 -8.16 2.42
N GLU A 11 -4.30 -7.95 2.06
CA GLU A 11 -4.78 -8.12 0.70
C GLU A 11 -5.45 -6.83 0.23
N ILE A 12 -5.11 -6.40 -0.99
CA ILE A 12 -5.68 -5.21 -1.60
C ILE A 12 -6.13 -5.57 -3.02
N GLU A 13 -7.40 -5.32 -3.28
CA GLU A 13 -7.97 -5.46 -4.61
C GLU A 13 -7.99 -4.10 -5.33
N MET A 14 -7.36 -4.04 -6.50
CA MET A 14 -7.43 -2.89 -7.41
C MET A 14 -7.36 -3.32 -8.88
N THR A 15 -7.75 -2.43 -9.79
CA THR A 15 -7.61 -2.63 -11.24
C THR A 15 -6.18 -2.38 -11.71
N LEU A 16 -5.84 -2.79 -12.94
CA LEU A 16 -4.51 -2.55 -13.52
C LEU A 16 -4.25 -1.05 -13.68
N GLU A 17 -5.26 -0.32 -14.17
CA GLU A 17 -5.21 1.12 -14.33
C GLU A 17 -4.94 1.83 -12.99
N GLN A 18 -5.59 1.40 -11.91
CA GLN A 18 -5.34 1.94 -10.56
C GLN A 18 -3.91 1.66 -10.10
N ALA A 19 -3.39 0.45 -10.31
CA ALA A 19 -2.03 0.11 -9.95
C ALA A 19 -0.99 0.94 -10.75
N GLN A 20 -1.19 1.07 -12.06
CA GLN A 20 -0.37 1.90 -12.93
C GLN A 20 -0.38 3.38 -12.53
N SER A 21 -1.49 3.88 -11.97
CA SER A 21 -1.59 5.27 -11.52
C SER A 21 -0.66 5.64 -10.36
N VAL A 22 -0.11 4.64 -9.65
CA VAL A 22 0.77 4.85 -8.48
C VAL A 22 2.17 4.24 -8.61
N ALA A 23 2.40 3.39 -9.62
CA ALA A 23 3.68 2.71 -9.85
C ALA A 23 4.65 3.49 -10.77
N GLY A 24 4.49 4.81 -10.88
CA GLY A 24 5.35 5.66 -11.71
C GLY A 24 6.74 5.91 -11.10
N PRO A 25 7.73 6.36 -11.90
CA PRO A 25 9.04 6.75 -11.38
C PRO A 25 8.95 8.03 -10.53
N GLY A 26 9.86 8.19 -9.57
CA GLY A 26 9.95 9.38 -8.72
C GLY A 26 8.98 9.40 -7.54
N ASP A 27 8.71 10.59 -6.99
CA ASP A 27 7.80 10.74 -5.86
C ASP A 27 6.33 10.61 -6.29
N GLN A 28 5.73 9.46 -5.98
CA GLN A 28 4.35 9.13 -6.31
C GLN A 28 3.38 9.39 -5.14
N TYR A 29 3.83 10.03 -4.06
CA TYR A 29 3.06 10.16 -2.83
C TYR A 29 1.67 10.78 -3.03
N ASN A 30 1.56 11.84 -3.84
CA ASN A 30 0.29 12.49 -4.14
C ASN A 30 -0.67 11.59 -4.92
N HIS A 31 -0.16 10.80 -5.86
CA HIS A 31 -0.96 9.84 -6.63
C HIS A 31 -1.54 8.76 -5.72
N VAL A 32 -0.71 8.22 -4.82
CA VAL A 32 -1.12 7.22 -3.85
C VAL A 32 -2.16 7.80 -2.88
N LYS A 33 -1.99 9.06 -2.44
CA LYS A 33 -3.00 9.76 -1.63
C LYS A 33 -4.32 9.95 -2.34
N ILE A 34 -4.32 10.27 -3.63
CA ILE A 34 -5.56 10.37 -4.41
C ILE A 34 -6.24 9.00 -4.51
N LEU A 35 -5.48 7.96 -4.83
CA LEU A 35 -6.00 6.60 -4.91
C LEU A 35 -6.55 6.10 -3.57
N SER A 36 -5.92 6.46 -2.45
CA SER A 36 -6.37 6.07 -1.11
C SER A 36 -7.75 6.62 -0.74
N GLN A 37 -8.20 7.69 -1.41
CA GLN A 37 -9.54 8.25 -1.22
C GLN A 37 -10.63 7.59 -2.10
N VAL A 38 -10.25 6.78 -3.09
CA VAL A 38 -11.23 6.06 -3.92
C VAL A 38 -12.07 5.14 -3.02
N PRO A 39 -13.43 5.18 -3.07
CA PRO A 39 -14.27 4.54 -2.06
C PRO A 39 -13.98 3.06 -1.82
N LYS A 40 -13.70 2.28 -2.87
CA LYS A 40 -13.35 0.86 -2.75
C LYS A 40 -11.98 0.66 -2.08
N ILE A 41 -10.99 1.47 -2.43
CA ILE A 41 -9.64 1.41 -1.83
C ILE A 41 -9.71 1.87 -0.37
N LYS A 42 -10.29 3.03 -0.11
CA LYS A 42 -10.48 3.58 1.25
C LYS A 42 -11.13 2.57 2.20
N ARG A 43 -12.19 1.89 1.74
CA ARG A 43 -12.88 0.86 2.53
C ARG A 43 -12.00 -0.35 2.84
N GLN A 44 -11.08 -0.73 1.93
CA GLN A 44 -10.12 -1.81 2.17
C GLN A 44 -9.04 -1.35 3.16
N LEU A 45 -8.47 -0.17 2.96
CA LEU A 45 -7.45 0.41 3.84
C LEU A 45 -7.95 0.56 5.28
N ASN A 46 -9.19 1.04 5.48
CA ASN A 46 -9.80 1.17 6.80
C ASN A 46 -9.98 -0.16 7.57
N LYS A 47 -9.82 -1.31 6.91
CA LYS A 47 -9.89 -2.64 7.54
C LYS A 47 -8.52 -3.20 7.92
N ILE A 48 -7.44 -2.55 7.48
CA ILE A 48 -6.09 -3.01 7.76
C ILE A 48 -5.77 -2.69 9.21
N ASP A 49 -5.40 -3.74 9.96
CA ASP A 49 -4.97 -3.59 11.35
C ASP A 49 -3.60 -2.88 11.42
N LYS A 50 -3.47 -1.94 12.36
CA LYS A 50 -2.25 -1.13 12.51
C LYS A 50 -1.02 -1.97 12.81
N GLU A 51 -1.14 -2.93 13.74
CA GLU A 51 0.01 -3.71 14.19
C GLU A 51 0.43 -4.72 13.14
N LYS A 52 -0.52 -5.34 12.43
CA LYS A 52 -0.22 -6.19 11.27
C LYS A 52 0.50 -5.41 10.17
N LEU A 53 0.05 -4.20 9.88
CA LEU A 53 0.66 -3.35 8.86
C LEU A 53 2.05 -2.86 9.25
N LYS A 54 2.24 -2.43 10.50
CA LYS A 54 3.55 -2.07 11.03
C LYS A 54 4.52 -3.24 10.90
N ARG A 55 4.10 -4.44 11.32
CA ARG A 55 4.91 -5.66 11.21
C ARG A 55 5.28 -5.98 9.77
N GLU A 56 4.31 -5.94 8.85
CA GLU A 56 4.56 -6.16 7.43
C GLU A 56 5.60 -5.18 6.89
N LEU A 57 5.42 -3.87 7.15
CA LEU A 57 6.32 -2.84 6.64
C LEU A 57 7.72 -2.89 7.27
N SER A 58 7.87 -3.40 8.50
CA SER A 58 9.17 -3.55 9.15
C SER A 58 10.08 -4.58 8.46
N GLU A 59 9.51 -5.61 7.81
CA GLU A 59 10.29 -6.64 7.11
C GLU A 59 11.10 -6.08 5.93
N PHE A 60 10.67 -4.96 5.36
CA PHE A 60 11.37 -4.30 4.25
C PHE A 60 12.63 -3.55 4.70
N GLY A 61 12.78 -3.25 5.99
CA GLY A 61 13.93 -2.50 6.53
C GLY A 61 14.08 -1.06 6.01
N ALA A 62 13.08 -0.52 5.34
CA ALA A 62 13.13 0.79 4.68
C ALA A 62 12.71 1.98 5.57
N TRP A 63 12.12 1.71 6.73
CA TRP A 63 11.59 2.74 7.64
C TRP A 63 11.99 2.45 9.09
N THR A 64 12.17 3.51 9.87
CA THR A 64 12.43 3.38 11.32
C THR A 64 11.15 3.04 12.09
N ASP A 65 11.30 2.54 13.31
CA ASP A 65 10.15 2.23 14.18
C ASP A 65 9.25 3.45 14.42
N GLU A 66 9.84 4.65 14.58
CA GLU A 66 9.09 5.89 14.75
C GLU A 66 8.30 6.25 13.49
N GLN A 67 8.88 6.04 12.31
CA GLN A 67 8.19 6.25 11.04
C GLN A 67 7.03 5.26 10.86
N LEU A 68 7.17 4.04 11.36
CA LEU A 68 6.15 2.99 11.29
C LEU A 68 5.05 3.13 12.36
N ASP A 69 5.19 4.03 13.34
CA ASP A 69 4.11 4.32 14.29
C ASP A 69 2.96 5.14 13.69
N ASN A 70 3.20 5.80 12.56
CA ASN A 70 2.17 6.53 11.82
C ASN A 70 1.38 5.59 10.90
N HIS A 71 0.20 5.19 11.36
CA HIS A 71 -0.66 4.27 10.62
C HIS A 71 -1.14 4.84 9.28
N GLU A 72 -1.47 6.14 9.22
CA GLU A 72 -1.97 6.75 7.98
C GLU A 72 -0.90 6.74 6.88
N GLU A 73 0.35 7.06 7.23
CA GLU A 73 1.47 6.99 6.29
C GLU A 73 1.78 5.53 5.88
N ASN A 74 1.64 4.58 6.79
CA ASN A 74 1.78 3.16 6.47
C ASN A 74 0.73 2.70 5.45
N LEU A 75 -0.51 3.19 5.53
CA LEU A 75 -1.55 2.87 4.55
C LEU A 75 -1.18 3.37 3.16
N ILE A 76 -0.49 4.51 3.06
CA ILE A 76 0.05 5.02 1.80
C ILE A 76 1.18 4.10 1.30
N ARG A 77 2.12 3.71 2.17
CA ARG A 77 3.25 2.83 1.81
C ARG A 77 2.79 1.49 1.26
N ILE A 78 1.85 0.82 1.93
CA ILE A 78 1.35 -0.48 1.48
C ILE A 78 0.49 -0.37 0.21
N LEU A 79 -0.24 0.73 0.02
CA LEU A 79 -1.00 0.94 -1.21
C LEU A 79 -0.06 1.15 -2.40
N TRP A 80 1.03 1.88 -2.21
CA TRP A 80 2.06 2.07 -3.22
C TRP A 80 2.72 0.74 -3.60
N GLU A 81 3.17 -0.03 -2.61
CA GLU A 81 3.80 -1.33 -2.85
C GLU A 81 2.83 -2.30 -3.54
N ALA A 82 1.55 -2.32 -3.16
CA ALA A 82 0.53 -3.12 -3.82
C ALA A 82 0.37 -2.76 -5.31
N GLY A 83 0.44 -1.46 -5.64
CA GLY A 83 0.42 -0.98 -7.01
C GLY A 83 1.64 -1.45 -7.81
N CYS A 84 2.84 -1.27 -7.27
CA CYS A 84 4.09 -1.73 -7.89
C CYS A 84 4.07 -3.25 -8.11
N SER A 85 3.69 -4.04 -7.09
CA SER A 85 3.62 -5.50 -7.19
C SER A 85 2.66 -5.99 -8.28
N ILE A 86 1.53 -5.30 -8.45
CA ILE A 86 0.56 -5.63 -9.50
C ILE A 86 1.12 -5.29 -10.89
N VAL A 87 1.78 -4.14 -11.04
CA VAL A 87 2.38 -3.72 -12.32
C VAL A 87 3.55 -4.63 -12.68
N ASP A 88 4.41 -5.02 -11.75
CA ASP A 88 5.54 -5.91 -12.02
C ASP A 88 5.11 -7.31 -12.48
N LYS A 89 3.90 -7.74 -12.12
CA LYS A 89 3.34 -9.05 -12.47
C LYS A 89 2.58 -9.08 -13.81
N ASN A 90 2.32 -7.93 -14.46
CA ASN A 90 1.48 -7.82 -15.67
C ASN A 90 2.15 -7.01 -16.77
#